data_AF-A0A2V6D8D8-F1
#
_entry.id   AF-A0A2V6D8D8-F1
#
_cell.length_a   1.000
_cell.length_b   1.000
_cell.length_c   1.000
_cell.angle_alpha   90.00
_cell.angle_beta   90.00
_cell.angle_gamma   90.00
#
_symmetry.space_group_name_H-M   'P 1'
#
loop_
_entity.id
_entity.type
_entity.pdbx_description
1 polymer ?
#
loop_
_entity_poly.entity_id
_entity_poly.type
_entity_poly.pdbx_seq_one_letter_code
_entity_poly.pdbx_strand_id
1 'polypeptide(L)'
;DFDNDWLIFQSGPSEMGVHPTHSEWEGQSYDYPRHHSIALMCDDIDTTAGELRAKGAQFRGPVEQREYGRVIMMIVPGADDIQLYQPTHKLAYNLS
;
A
#
# COMPACT_ATOMS: atom_id res chain seq x y z
N ASP A 1 -27.93 -10.15 -11.90
CA ASP A 1 -27.96 -8.74 -11.47
C ASP A 1 -26.67 -8.48 -10.68
N PHE A 2 -25.52 -8.52 -11.37
CA PHE A 2 -24.18 -8.47 -10.76
C PHE A 2 -23.59 -7.04 -10.77
N ASP A 3 -24.28 -6.08 -11.39
CA ASP A 3 -23.77 -4.74 -11.63
C ASP A 3 -24.03 -3.76 -10.48
N ASN A 4 -24.90 -4.08 -9.52
CA ASN A 4 -25.36 -3.08 -8.53
C ASN A 4 -24.62 -3.13 -7.18
N ASP A 5 -23.76 -4.13 -6.93
CA ASP A 5 -23.12 -4.33 -5.61
C ASP A 5 -21.59 -4.24 -5.63
N TRP A 6 -20.96 -4.09 -6.80
CA TRP A 6 -19.50 -4.01 -6.90
C TRP A 6 -19.03 -2.56 -6.89
N LEU A 7 -18.26 -2.21 -5.87
CA LEU A 7 -17.58 -0.92 -5.81
C LEU A 7 -16.34 -0.95 -6.71
N ILE A 8 -16.45 -0.36 -7.91
CA ILE A 8 -15.37 -0.26 -8.89
C ILE A 8 -14.95 1.20 -9.00
N PHE A 9 -13.69 1.49 -8.65
CA PHE A 9 -13.12 2.83 -8.70
C PHE A 9 -11.98 2.90 -9.71
N GLN A 10 -11.90 4.00 -10.46
CA GLN A 10 -10.75 4.27 -11.31
C GLN A 10 -9.54 4.64 -10.43
N SER A 11 -8.43 3.91 -10.57
CA SER A 11 -7.21 4.13 -9.78
C SER A 11 -6.21 5.11 -10.41
N GLY A 12 -6.41 5.50 -11.67
CA GLY A 12 -5.41 6.23 -12.46
C GLY A 12 -4.23 5.35 -12.90
N PRO A 13 -3.14 5.92 -13.45
CA PRO A 13 -1.90 5.19 -13.70
C PRO A 13 -1.44 4.47 -12.42
N SER A 14 -1.18 3.17 -12.50
CA SER A 14 -0.89 2.31 -11.35
C SER A 14 0.32 1.43 -11.63
N GLU A 15 1.05 1.06 -10.58
CA GLU A 15 2.21 0.16 -10.64
C GLU A 15 1.89 -1.16 -9.92
N MET A 16 2.49 -2.27 -10.37
CA MET A 16 2.40 -3.56 -9.69
C MET A 16 3.81 -4.13 -9.46
N GLY A 17 4.17 -4.30 -8.20
CA GLY A 17 5.37 -5.05 -7.80
C GLY A 17 5.06 -6.53 -7.64
N VAL A 18 5.96 -7.39 -8.13
CA VAL A 18 5.90 -8.84 -7.89
C VAL A 18 7.20 -9.25 -7.24
N HIS A 19 7.11 -9.75 -6.01
CA HIS A 19 8.26 -10.15 -5.21
C HIS A 19 8.22 -11.66 -4.95
N PRO A 20 9.37 -12.36 -4.99
CA PRO A 20 9.47 -13.73 -4.53
C PRO A 20 9.06 -13.83 -3.05
N THR A 21 8.41 -14.93 -2.68
CA THR A 21 8.11 -15.26 -1.28
C THR A 21 9.32 -15.83 -0.52
N HIS A 22 10.41 -16.08 -1.23
CA HIS A 22 11.68 -16.54 -0.68
C HIS A 22 12.81 -15.78 -1.38
N SER A 23 13.74 -15.20 -0.60
CA SER A 23 14.96 -14.57 -1.12
C SER A 23 16.14 -14.76 -0.17
N GLU A 24 17.35 -14.73 -0.73
CA GLU A 24 18.58 -14.64 0.05
C GLU A 24 19.26 -13.30 -0.23
N TRP A 25 19.59 -12.55 0.82
CA TRP A 25 20.29 -11.28 0.72
C TRP A 25 21.28 -11.13 1.87
N GLU A 26 22.52 -10.75 1.55
CA GLU A 26 23.64 -10.65 2.51
C GLU A 26 23.83 -11.88 3.41
N GLY A 27 23.58 -13.08 2.86
CA GLY A 27 23.71 -14.35 3.59
C GLY A 27 22.56 -14.63 4.57
N GLN A 28 21.48 -13.85 4.52
CA GLN A 28 20.26 -14.07 5.29
C GLN A 28 19.13 -14.53 4.35
N SER A 29 18.37 -15.54 4.80
CA SER A 29 17.16 -15.99 4.11
C SER A 29 15.94 -15.21 4.62
N TYR A 30 15.12 -14.76 3.69
CA TYR A 30 13.87 -14.05 3.93
C TYR A 30 12.72 -14.88 3.36
N ASP A 31 11.84 -15.35 4.24
CA ASP A 31 10.67 -16.16 3.88
C ASP A 31 9.39 -15.43 4.27
N TYR A 32 8.48 -15.28 3.30
CA TYR A 32 7.18 -14.67 3.47
C TYR A 32 6.08 -15.62 2.98
N PRO A 33 4.91 -15.71 3.65
CA PRO A 33 3.79 -16.44 3.11
C PRO A 33 3.34 -15.83 1.78
N ARG A 34 2.74 -16.64 0.88
CA ARG A 34 2.09 -16.10 -0.33
C ARG A 34 0.99 -15.12 0.08
N HIS A 35 1.08 -13.91 -0.43
CA HIS A 35 0.13 -12.85 -0.15
C HIS A 35 0.07 -11.86 -1.30
N HIS A 36 -1.00 -11.09 -1.33
CA HIS A 36 -1.12 -9.87 -2.12
C HIS A 36 -1.41 -8.72 -1.17
N SER A 37 -0.98 -7.52 -1.53
CA SER A 37 -1.33 -6.31 -0.79
C SER A 37 -1.63 -5.20 -1.78
N ILE A 38 -2.49 -4.27 -1.36
CA ILE A 38 -2.76 -3.03 -2.07
C ILE A 38 -2.13 -1.91 -1.28
N ALA A 39 -1.40 -1.05 -1.97
CA ALA A 39 -0.82 0.16 -1.40
C ALA A 39 -1.21 1.37 -2.24
N LEU A 40 -1.66 2.43 -1.58
CA LEU A 40 -1.89 3.74 -2.17
C LEU A 40 -0.69 4.63 -1.83
N MET A 41 -0.04 5.15 -2.88
CA MET A 41 1.15 5.98 -2.74
C MET A 41 0.79 7.43 -2.45
N CYS A 42 1.63 8.12 -1.68
CA CYS A 42 1.52 9.54 -1.39
C CYS A 42 2.90 10.19 -1.25
N ASP A 43 2.98 11.50 -1.48
CA ASP A 43 4.23 12.25 -1.36
C ASP A 43 4.60 12.54 0.10
N ASP A 44 3.60 12.78 0.95
CA ASP A 44 3.73 13.05 2.39
C ASP A 44 2.66 12.29 3.18
N ILE A 45 3.09 11.27 3.93
CA ILE A 45 2.17 10.37 4.63
C ILE A 45 1.48 11.04 5.83
N ASP A 46 2.12 11.99 6.51
CA ASP A 46 1.56 12.62 7.70
C ASP A 46 0.43 13.58 7.31
N THR A 47 0.65 14.38 6.28
CA THR A 47 -0.33 15.27 5.67
C THR A 47 -1.50 14.46 5.11
N THR A 48 -1.21 13.46 4.28
CA THR A 48 -2.25 12.63 3.63
C THR A 48 -3.08 11.86 4.65
N ALA A 49 -2.45 11.24 5.65
CA ALA A 49 -3.18 10.54 6.71
C ALA A 49 -4.02 11.50 7.56
N GLY A 50 -3.54 12.73 7.80
CA GLY A 50 -4.31 13.78 8.48
C GLY A 50 -5.59 14.15 7.71
N GLU A 51 -5.48 14.39 6.41
CA GLU A 51 -6.63 14.71 5.55
C GLU A 51 -7.63 13.54 5.45
N LEU A 52 -7.14 12.31 5.31
CA LEU A 52 -7.99 11.12 5.27
C LEU A 52 -8.72 10.89 6.59
N ARG A 53 -8.06 11.09 7.74
CA ARG A 53 -8.70 11.06 9.06
C ARG A 53 -9.79 12.12 9.18
N ALA A 54 -9.57 13.33 8.68
CA ALA A 54 -10.58 14.39 8.67
C ALA A 54 -11.82 14.01 7.82
N LYS A 55 -11.65 13.12 6.84
CA LYS A 55 -12.73 12.53 6.02
C LYS A 55 -13.32 11.24 6.60
N GLY A 56 -12.88 10.81 7.79
CA GLY A 56 -13.41 9.65 8.50
C GLY A 56 -12.63 8.33 8.30
N ALA A 57 -11.50 8.35 7.57
CA ALA A 57 -10.67 7.16 7.46
C ALA A 57 -10.04 6.79 8.81
N GLN A 58 -9.95 5.49 9.08
CA GLN A 58 -9.31 4.95 10.26
C GLN A 58 -8.04 4.20 9.89
N PHE A 59 -7.07 4.20 10.79
CA PHE A 59 -5.77 3.59 10.59
C PHE A 59 -5.42 2.67 11.75
N ARG A 60 -4.77 1.54 11.45
CA ARG A 60 -4.27 0.59 12.44
C ARG A 60 -2.82 0.92 12.78
N GLY A 61 -2.57 1.17 14.06
CA GLY A 61 -1.23 1.45 14.58
C GLY A 61 -0.67 2.82 14.14
N PRO A 62 0.59 3.09 14.51
CA PRO A 62 1.32 4.28 14.06
C PRO A 62 1.87 4.11 12.64
N VAL A 63 2.43 5.18 12.08
CA VAL A 63 3.28 5.09 10.88
C VAL A 63 4.54 4.30 11.24
N GLU A 64 4.90 3.35 10.39
CA GLU A 64 6.06 2.46 10.54
C GLU A 64 7.09 2.73 9.44
N GLN A 65 8.37 2.55 9.78
CA GLN A 65 9.45 2.55 8.81
C GLN A 65 9.69 1.14 8.28
N ARG A 66 9.60 0.98 6.96
CA ARG A 66 9.87 -0.25 6.22
C ARG A 66 11.01 0.01 5.24
N GLU A 67 11.63 -1.06 4.74
CA GLU A 67 12.77 -0.98 3.80
C GLU A 67 12.44 -0.23 2.50
N TYR A 68 11.16 -0.26 2.10
CA TYR A 68 10.66 0.41 0.91
C TYR A 68 10.11 1.82 1.18
N GLY A 69 9.79 2.17 2.44
CA GLY A 69 9.41 3.52 2.84
C GLY A 69 8.55 3.59 4.09
N ARG A 70 7.80 4.69 4.24
CA ARG A 70 6.93 4.94 5.40
C ARG A 70 5.55 4.37 5.12
N VAL A 71 5.00 3.58 6.04
CA VAL A 71 3.73 2.86 5.83
C VAL A 71 2.80 3.06 7.03
N ILE A 72 1.52 3.20 6.78
CA ILE A 72 0.46 3.01 7.78
C ILE A 72 -0.68 2.18 7.18
N MET A 73 -1.27 1.31 7.98
CA MET A 73 -2.37 0.45 7.54
C MET A 73 -3.69 1.20 7.65
N MET A 74 -4.38 1.42 6.53
CA MET A 74 -5.70 2.03 6.45
C MET A 74 -6.78 0.93 6.49
N ILE A 75 -7.75 1.09 7.39
CA ILE A 75 -8.86 0.14 7.55
C ILE A 75 -9.89 0.41 6.46
N VAL A 76 -10.20 -0.61 5.65
CA VAL A 76 -11.21 -0.53 4.59
C VAL A 76 -12.42 -1.38 4.98
N PRO A 77 -13.62 -0.79 5.15
CA PRO A 77 -14.81 -1.57 5.45
C PRO A 77 -15.09 -2.62 4.38
N GLY A 78 -15.23 -3.88 4.79
CA GLY A 78 -15.54 -4.99 3.87
C GLY A 78 -14.35 -5.55 3.10
N ALA A 79 -13.12 -5.10 3.41
CA ALA A 79 -11.88 -5.65 2.85
C ALA A 79 -10.81 -5.78 3.95
N ASP A 80 -9.66 -6.38 3.61
CA ASP A 80 -8.47 -6.29 4.45
C ASP A 80 -7.92 -4.87 4.47
N ASP A 81 -7.13 -4.55 5.50
CA ASP A 81 -6.42 -3.28 5.57
C ASP A 81 -5.51 -3.11 4.34
N ILE A 82 -5.48 -1.90 3.78
CA ILE A 82 -4.57 -1.53 2.68
C ILE A 82 -3.51 -0.56 3.19
N GLN A 83 -2.38 -0.47 2.51
CA GLN A 83 -1.32 0.44 2.91
C GLN A 83 -1.58 1.84 2.36
N LEU A 84 -1.45 2.87 3.21
CA LEU A 84 -1.06 4.21 2.76
C LEU A 84 0.45 4.31 2.90
N TYR A 85 1.12 4.70 1.83
CA TYR A 85 2.54 4.47 1.67
C TYR A 85 3.24 5.69 1.08
N GLN A 86 4.33 6.13 1.69
CA GLN A 86 5.24 7.14 1.15
C GLN A 86 6.56 6.46 0.77
N PRO A 87 6.88 6.38 -0.54
CA PRO A 87 8.05 5.66 -1.03
C PRO A 87 9.36 6.32 -0.69
N THR A 88 10.37 5.50 -0.38
CA THR A 88 11.79 5.93 -0.29
C THR A 88 12.65 5.29 -1.38
N HIS A 89 12.08 4.46 -2.24
CA HIS A 89 12.73 3.89 -3.41
C HIS A 89 12.50 4.75 -4.67
N LYS A 90 13.22 4.43 -5.75
CA LYS A 90 12.93 4.98 -7.07
C LYS A 90 11.55 4.53 -7.53
N LEU A 91 10.69 5.48 -7.91
CA LEU A 91 9.38 5.19 -8.49
C LEU A 91 9.54 4.47 -9.84
N ALA A 92 8.50 3.80 -10.35
CA ALA A 92 8.64 3.16 -11.65
C ALA A 92 8.90 4.18 -12.76
N TYR A 93 9.50 3.68 -13.83
CA TYR A 93 9.73 4.47 -15.01
C TYR A 93 8.40 4.93 -15.59
N ASN A 94 8.24 6.25 -15.72
CA ASN A 94 7.14 6.81 -16.48
C ASN A 94 7.32 6.37 -17.94
N LEU A 95 6.37 5.58 -18.46
CA LEU A 95 6.37 5.07 -19.84
C LEU A 95 5.71 6.05 -20.83
N SER A 96 5.61 7.34 -20.47
CA SER A 96 5.04 8.40 -21.30
C SER A 96 5.63 8.45 -22.71
#